data_AF-A0A6C0EII0-F1
#
_entry.id   AF-A0A6C0EII0-F1
#
_cell.length_a   1.000
_cell.length_b   1.000
_cell.length_c   1.000
_cell.angle_alpha   90.00
_cell.angle_beta   90.00
_cell.angle_gamma   90.00
#
_symmetry.space_group_name_H-M   'P 1'
#
loop_
_entity.id
_entity.type
_entity.pdbx_description
1 polymer ?
#
loop_
_entity_poly.entity_id
_entity_poly.type
_entity_poly.pdbx_seq_one_letter_code
_entity_poly.pdbx_strand_id
1 'polypeptide(L)'
;MKNNEKNSQYKWLNTYHISKIKEAFTKNYLTFIVMFASCVMLCYENIGLGLMYYVFCTHLSYFIHILAHEDSSKTINVVHEYHHNYIDNYGHYLQILLELSTAILPIFVIYMFTGRLYIKNTFEPYVIFMFSLFYSSIHNINYSVLHVNKIHENHHKDWTINYGPDICDVLYGTKENYEELENTSHYIPNLLICTMIAKFLQYKIPKIEYNLQQNLYSIVKMLYLLSYVGLIIFNQTLLMNDEKKHLDIFNNEVANLLNKIKLAQLF
;
A
#
# COMPACT_ATOMS: atom_id res chain seq x y z
N MET A 1 8.47 -3.33 -37.34
CA MET A 1 9.54 -2.44 -36.82
C MET A 1 9.04 -1.00 -36.60
N LYS A 2 7.95 -0.79 -35.84
CA LYS A 2 7.42 0.55 -35.47
C LYS A 2 7.49 0.83 -33.95
N ASN A 3 8.16 -0.04 -33.17
CA ASN A 3 8.22 0.05 -31.70
C ASN A 3 9.48 0.72 -31.13
N ASN A 4 10.44 1.16 -31.95
CA ASN A 4 11.71 1.68 -31.43
C ASN A 4 11.72 3.18 -31.12
N GLU A 5 10.80 3.99 -31.67
CA GLU A 5 10.79 5.43 -31.38
C GLU A 5 10.12 5.78 -30.05
N LYS A 6 9.04 5.09 -29.67
CA LYS A 6 8.39 5.26 -28.35
C LYS A 6 9.31 4.89 -27.18
N ASN A 7 10.20 3.91 -27.35
CA ASN A 7 11.13 3.49 -26.28
C ASN A 7 12.28 4.48 -26.02
N SER A 8 12.57 5.41 -26.94
CA SER A 8 13.65 6.40 -26.74
C SER A 8 13.24 7.58 -25.85
N GLN A 9 11.93 7.84 -25.73
CA GLN A 9 11.39 8.97 -24.96
C GLN A 9 11.33 8.71 -23.44
N TYR A 10 11.54 7.47 -22.99
CA TYR A 10 11.43 7.08 -21.58
C TYR A 10 12.75 6.59 -21.00
N LYS A 11 13.84 7.27 -21.36
CA LYS A 11 15.08 7.13 -20.59
C LYS A 11 14.88 7.89 -19.28
N TRP A 12 15.04 7.18 -18.15
CA TRP A 12 14.91 7.77 -16.82
C TRP A 12 15.75 9.06 -16.72
N LEU A 13 15.10 10.10 -16.19
CA LEU A 13 15.63 11.47 -16.05
C LEU A 13 16.05 12.19 -17.34
N ASN A 14 15.48 11.85 -18.50
CA ASN A 14 15.61 12.71 -19.68
C ASN A 14 14.76 13.99 -19.55
N THR A 15 14.92 14.93 -20.49
CA THR A 15 14.22 16.23 -20.46
C THR A 15 12.70 16.08 -20.43
N TYR A 16 12.15 15.12 -21.16
CA TYR A 16 10.71 14.84 -21.18
C TYR A 16 10.22 14.33 -19.82
N HIS A 17 10.89 13.33 -19.24
CA HIS A 17 10.58 12.80 -17.91
C HIS A 17 10.64 13.88 -16.82
N ILE A 18 11.68 14.72 -16.83
CA ILE A 18 11.80 15.85 -15.89
C ILE A 18 10.63 16.84 -16.07
N SER A 19 10.19 17.07 -17.30
CA SER A 19 9.03 17.93 -17.56
C SER A 19 7.75 17.36 -16.96
N LYS A 20 7.55 16.04 -17.06
CA LYS A 20 6.39 15.34 -16.47
C LYS A 20 6.42 15.32 -14.95
N ILE A 21 7.60 15.19 -14.33
CA ILE A 21 7.75 15.37 -12.87
C ILE A 21 7.30 16.78 -12.46
N LYS A 22 7.77 17.82 -13.15
CA LYS A 22 7.36 19.21 -12.87
C LYS A 22 5.87 19.43 -13.08
N GLU A 23 5.31 18.85 -14.13
CA GLU A 23 3.88 18.92 -14.43
C GLU A 23 3.06 18.25 -13.31
N ALA A 24 3.46 17.07 -12.82
CA ALA A 24 2.81 16.38 -11.70
C ALA A 24 2.82 17.22 -10.42
N PHE A 25 3.96 17.84 -10.08
CA PHE A 25 4.04 18.79 -8.96
C PHE A 25 3.14 20.01 -9.16
N THR A 26 3.12 20.57 -10.36
CA THR A 26 2.34 21.78 -10.67
C THR A 26 0.85 21.50 -10.64
N LYS A 27 0.41 20.36 -11.21
CA LYS A 27 -0.99 19.94 -11.22
C LYS A 27 -1.53 19.69 -9.82
N ASN A 28 -0.70 19.13 -8.95
CA ASN A 28 -1.08 18.67 -7.62
C ASN A 28 -0.57 19.57 -6.48
N TYR A 29 -0.16 20.80 -6.79
CA TYR A 29 0.44 21.73 -5.82
C TYR A 29 -0.44 21.97 -4.59
N LEU A 30 -1.77 21.98 -4.76
CA LEU A 30 -2.71 22.17 -3.64
C LEU A 30 -2.65 21.00 -2.66
N THR A 31 -2.60 19.76 -3.14
CA THR A 31 -2.43 18.57 -2.29
C THR A 31 -1.11 18.66 -1.52
N PHE A 32 -0.02 19.08 -2.16
CA PHE A 32 1.27 19.28 -1.48
C PHE A 32 1.23 20.39 -0.42
N ILE A 33 0.51 21.49 -0.66
CA ILE A 33 0.30 22.55 0.34
C ILE A 33 -0.45 21.99 1.55
N VAL A 34 -1.50 21.19 1.35
CA VAL A 34 -2.25 20.58 2.45
C VAL A 34 -1.40 19.55 3.20
N MET A 35 -0.57 18.77 2.50
CA MET A 35 0.40 17.86 3.13
C MET A 35 1.41 18.63 3.99
N PHE A 36 1.93 19.75 3.48
CA PHE A 36 2.82 20.63 4.25
C PHE A 36 2.12 21.21 5.48
N ALA A 37 0.89 21.70 5.34
CA ALA A 37 0.10 22.21 6.47
C ALA A 37 -0.14 21.12 7.53
N SER A 38 -0.47 19.90 7.10
CA SER A 38 -0.61 18.75 7.99
C SER A 38 0.69 18.42 8.74
N CYS A 39 1.83 18.47 8.04
CA CYS A 39 3.14 18.29 8.64
C CYS A 39 3.42 19.35 9.72
N VAL A 40 3.16 20.62 9.43
CA VAL A 40 3.30 21.70 10.42
C VAL A 40 2.38 21.48 11.63
N MET A 41 1.14 21.04 11.42
CA MET A 41 0.20 20.77 12.52
C MET A 41 0.66 19.64 13.44
N LEU A 42 1.20 18.55 12.88
CA LEU A 42 1.65 17.39 13.64
C LEU A 42 3.05 17.56 14.24
N CYS A 43 3.95 18.26 13.55
CA CYS A 43 5.38 18.33 13.87
C CYS A 43 5.89 19.76 14.06
N TYR A 44 5.08 20.67 14.63
CA TYR A 44 5.44 22.08 14.79
C TYR A 44 6.78 22.31 15.52
N GLU A 45 7.18 21.42 16.43
CA GLU A 45 8.46 21.50 17.16
C GLU A 45 9.65 21.03 16.31
N ASN A 46 9.41 20.20 15.28
CA ASN A 46 10.45 19.63 14.43
C ASN A 46 9.93 19.37 13.00
N ILE A 47 9.63 20.46 12.30
CA ILE A 47 9.05 20.41 10.94
C ILE A 47 9.98 19.66 9.98
N GLY A 48 11.30 19.83 10.11
CA GLY A 48 12.29 19.14 9.27
C GLY A 48 12.18 17.62 9.35
N LEU A 49 12.12 17.07 10.57
CA LEU A 49 11.90 15.64 10.78
C LEU A 49 10.53 15.19 10.26
N GLY A 50 9.49 16.00 10.48
CA GLY A 50 8.16 15.76 9.92
C GLY A 50 8.19 15.61 8.41
N LEU A 51 8.83 16.54 7.69
CA LEU A 51 8.97 16.49 6.22
C LEU A 51 9.72 15.23 5.76
N MET A 52 10.79 14.84 6.47
CA MET A 52 11.49 13.59 6.20
C MET A 52 10.56 12.39 6.32
N TYR A 53 9.71 12.33 7.34
CA TYR A 53 8.71 11.26 7.48
C TYR A 53 7.65 11.30 6.39
N TYR A 54 7.19 12.47 5.95
CA TYR A 54 6.22 12.57 4.84
C TYR A 54 6.79 12.01 3.54
N VAL A 55 8.04 12.40 3.23
CA VAL A 55 8.76 11.86 2.08
C VAL A 55 8.94 10.36 2.25
N PHE A 56 9.44 9.91 3.40
CA PHE A 56 9.65 8.49 3.69
C PHE A 56 8.36 7.68 3.54
N CYS A 57 7.26 8.09 4.15
CA CYS A 57 5.99 7.35 4.08
C CYS A 57 5.40 7.31 2.66
N THR A 58 5.53 8.39 1.90
CA THR A 58 5.07 8.44 0.49
C THR A 58 5.83 7.43 -0.38
N HIS A 59 7.14 7.29 -0.15
CA HIS A 59 7.96 6.31 -0.87
C HIS A 59 7.75 4.90 -0.33
N LEU A 60 7.61 4.75 0.99
CA LEU A 60 7.36 3.47 1.62
C LEU A 60 6.08 2.83 1.10
N SER A 61 4.99 3.59 0.96
CA SER A 61 3.75 3.05 0.40
C SER A 61 3.93 2.54 -1.04
N TYR A 62 4.66 3.29 -1.86
CA TYR A 62 4.99 2.89 -3.24
C TYR A 62 5.78 1.58 -3.28
N PHE A 63 6.89 1.49 -2.53
CA PHE A 63 7.73 0.30 -2.54
C PHE A 63 7.05 -0.91 -1.91
N ILE A 64 6.27 -0.73 -0.85
CA ILE A 64 5.49 -1.83 -0.25
C ILE A 64 4.45 -2.33 -1.24
N HIS A 65 3.82 -1.45 -2.03
CA HIS A 65 2.88 -1.86 -3.06
C HIS A 65 3.55 -2.65 -4.19
N ILE A 66 4.74 -2.23 -4.66
CA ILE A 66 5.55 -3.04 -5.59
C ILE A 66 5.87 -4.40 -5.00
N LEU A 67 6.38 -4.43 -3.76
CA LEU A 67 6.70 -5.68 -3.08
C LEU A 67 5.49 -6.57 -2.90
N ALA A 68 4.29 -5.99 -2.77
CA ALA A 68 3.03 -6.72 -2.72
C ALA A 68 2.61 -7.31 -4.07
N HIS A 69 3.33 -7.04 -5.16
CA HIS A 69 3.16 -7.68 -6.48
C HIS A 69 4.33 -8.61 -6.86
N GLU A 70 5.40 -8.63 -6.07
CA GLU A 70 6.55 -9.50 -6.31
C GLU A 70 6.23 -10.97 -5.98
N ASP A 71 6.60 -11.88 -6.88
CA ASP A 71 6.42 -13.33 -6.72
C ASP A 71 7.13 -13.87 -5.46
N SER A 72 8.30 -13.33 -5.13
CA SER A 72 9.05 -13.72 -3.92
C SER A 72 8.35 -13.32 -2.62
N SER A 73 7.36 -12.44 -2.69
CA SER A 73 6.63 -11.91 -1.55
C SER A 73 5.27 -12.59 -1.34
N LYS A 74 5.01 -13.78 -1.92
CA LYS A 74 3.73 -14.52 -1.80
C LYS A 74 3.16 -14.61 -0.38
N THR A 75 4.00 -14.66 0.66
CA THR A 75 3.56 -14.64 2.07
C THR A 75 2.87 -13.33 2.51
N ILE A 76 3.04 -12.24 1.77
CA ILE A 76 2.41 -10.92 1.98
C ILE A 76 1.46 -10.58 0.81
N ASN A 77 1.81 -11.03 -0.40
CA ASN A 77 1.18 -10.71 -1.67
C ASN A 77 -0.19 -11.39 -1.88
N VAL A 78 -0.40 -12.63 -1.41
CA VAL A 78 -1.64 -13.38 -1.70
C VAL A 78 -2.95 -12.68 -1.28
N VAL A 79 -2.94 -11.92 -0.18
CA VAL A 79 -4.10 -11.11 0.23
C VAL A 79 -4.33 -9.96 -0.75
N HIS A 80 -3.25 -9.32 -1.18
CA HIS A 80 -3.30 -8.22 -2.13
C HIS A 80 -3.71 -8.70 -3.53
N GLU A 81 -3.15 -9.82 -3.99
CA GLU A 81 -3.55 -10.49 -5.22
C GLU A 81 -5.03 -10.93 -5.18
N TYR A 82 -5.51 -11.41 -4.03
CA TYR A 82 -6.94 -11.67 -3.84
C TYR A 82 -7.77 -10.40 -4.05
N HIS A 83 -7.33 -9.26 -3.52
CA HIS A 83 -8.01 -7.98 -3.75
C HIS A 83 -8.04 -7.58 -5.24
N HIS A 84 -7.00 -7.85 -6.02
CA HIS A 84 -7.01 -7.62 -7.48
C HIS A 84 -7.96 -8.54 -8.23
N ASN A 85 -8.06 -9.79 -7.80
CA ASN A 85 -8.82 -10.82 -8.50
C ASN A 85 -10.31 -10.86 -8.09
N TYR A 86 -10.67 -10.30 -6.94
CA TYR A 86 -12.01 -10.39 -6.36
C TYR A 86 -12.55 -9.01 -5.94
N ILE A 87 -13.65 -8.59 -6.56
CA ILE A 87 -14.34 -7.30 -6.31
C ILE A 87 -15.41 -7.47 -5.21
N ASP A 88 -15.19 -8.37 -4.26
CA ASP A 88 -16.14 -8.58 -3.16
C ASP A 88 -15.75 -7.78 -1.90
N ASN A 89 -16.72 -7.58 -1.03
CA ASN A 89 -16.51 -6.85 0.22
C ASN A 89 -15.45 -7.54 1.11
N TYR A 90 -15.28 -8.86 0.97
CA TYR A 90 -14.37 -9.63 1.78
C TYR A 90 -12.91 -9.33 1.41
N GLY A 91 -12.59 -9.29 0.11
CA GLY A 91 -11.31 -8.83 -0.42
C GLY A 91 -10.99 -7.41 0.01
N HIS A 92 -11.97 -6.50 -0.01
CA HIS A 92 -11.78 -5.13 0.50
C HIS A 92 -11.48 -5.08 2.01
N TYR A 93 -12.19 -5.84 2.85
CA TYR A 93 -11.89 -5.87 4.29
C TYR A 93 -10.50 -6.43 4.58
N LEU A 94 -10.09 -7.48 3.86
CA LEU A 94 -8.75 -8.05 3.98
C LEU A 94 -7.67 -7.07 3.51
N GLN A 95 -7.91 -6.31 2.44
CA GLN A 95 -7.01 -5.26 1.96
C GLN A 95 -6.83 -4.16 3.01
N ILE A 96 -7.92 -3.65 3.61
CA ILE A 96 -7.85 -2.67 4.71
C ILE A 96 -7.04 -3.21 5.88
N LEU A 97 -7.29 -4.47 6.27
CA LEU A 97 -6.57 -5.11 7.36
C LEU A 97 -5.07 -5.23 7.06
N LEU A 98 -4.72 -5.68 5.85
CA LEU A 98 -3.33 -5.79 5.39
C LEU A 98 -2.61 -4.44 5.42
N GLU A 99 -3.23 -3.40 4.89
CA GLU A 99 -2.64 -2.07 4.80
C GLU A 99 -2.42 -1.42 6.14
N LEU A 100 -3.44 -1.42 7.00
CA LEU A 100 -3.34 -0.82 8.32
C LEU A 100 -2.29 -1.56 9.14
N SER A 101 -2.27 -2.89 9.12
CA SER A 101 -1.30 -3.69 9.85
C SER A 101 0.13 -3.49 9.32
N THR A 102 0.31 -3.44 8.00
CA THR A 102 1.65 -3.22 7.41
C THR A 102 2.15 -1.80 7.64
N ALA A 103 1.31 -0.79 7.49
CA ALA A 103 1.72 0.61 7.59
C ALA A 103 2.10 1.04 9.01
N ILE A 104 1.54 0.40 10.06
CA ILE A 104 1.89 0.70 11.46
C ILE A 104 3.06 -0.13 11.99
N LEU A 105 3.57 -1.10 11.23
CA LEU A 105 4.73 -1.93 11.61
C LEU A 105 5.94 -1.09 12.10
N PRO A 106 6.34 0.04 11.46
CA PRO A 106 7.46 0.84 11.95
C PRO A 106 7.27 1.33 13.39
N ILE A 107 6.04 1.64 13.81
CA ILE A 107 5.74 2.07 15.19
C ILE A 107 6.00 0.91 16.16
N PHE A 108 5.56 -0.30 15.82
CA PHE A 108 5.79 -1.48 16.65
C PHE A 108 7.26 -1.87 16.72
N VAL A 109 7.99 -1.82 15.61
CA VAL A 109 9.43 -2.10 15.57
C VAL A 109 10.18 -1.16 16.50
N ILE A 110 9.94 0.16 16.39
CA ILE A 110 10.57 1.14 17.28
C ILE A 110 10.19 0.89 18.74
N TYR A 111 8.94 0.59 19.03
CA TYR A 111 8.53 0.25 20.39
C TYR A 111 9.25 -1.00 20.92
N MET A 112 9.38 -2.06 20.12
CA MET A 112 10.06 -3.29 20.53
C MET A 112 11.52 -3.06 20.93
N PHE A 113 12.23 -2.19 20.20
CA PHE A 113 13.63 -1.88 20.48
C PHE A 113 13.82 -0.87 21.60
N THR A 114 12.87 0.04 21.83
CA THR A 114 13.06 1.19 22.71
C THR A 114 12.17 1.21 23.95
N GLY A 115 11.11 0.40 23.97
CA GLY A 115 10.04 0.45 24.96
C GLY A 115 9.23 1.75 24.95
N ARG A 116 9.36 2.58 23.89
CA ARG A 116 8.75 3.91 23.79
C ARG A 116 7.99 4.06 22.48
N LEU A 117 6.76 4.57 22.56
CA LEU A 117 5.95 4.92 21.38
C LEU A 117 6.38 6.24 20.75
N TYR A 118 7.01 7.11 21.53
CA TYR A 118 7.45 8.42 21.11
C TYR A 118 8.86 8.68 21.66
N ILE A 119 9.73 9.19 20.79
CA ILE A 119 11.08 9.60 21.15
C ILE A 119 11.23 11.03 20.67
N LYS A 120 11.22 11.96 21.62
CA LYS A 120 11.25 13.40 21.32
C LYS A 120 12.38 13.71 20.33
N ASN A 121 12.04 14.48 19.29
CA ASN A 121 12.95 14.92 18.23
C ASN A 121 13.60 13.80 17.39
N THR A 122 13.18 12.54 17.53
CA THR A 122 13.76 11.40 16.80
C THR A 122 12.71 10.58 16.10
N PHE A 123 11.54 10.39 16.71
CA PHE A 123 10.49 9.52 16.18
C PHE A 123 9.11 10.17 16.31
N GLU A 124 8.44 10.35 15.16
CA GLU A 124 7.11 10.97 15.06
C GLU A 124 6.05 9.91 14.68
N PRO A 125 5.55 9.10 15.64
CA PRO A 125 4.63 8.00 15.38
C PRO A 125 3.30 8.48 14.78
N TYR A 126 2.89 9.70 15.11
CA TYR A 126 1.63 10.28 14.65
C TYR A 126 1.63 10.61 13.16
N VAL A 127 2.80 10.89 12.57
CA VAL A 127 2.93 11.06 11.12
C VAL A 127 2.73 9.72 10.41
N ILE A 128 3.40 8.67 10.88
CA ILE A 128 3.28 7.32 10.32
C ILE A 128 1.83 6.83 10.44
N PHE A 129 1.22 7.02 11.61
CA PHE A 129 -0.18 6.68 11.83
C PHE A 129 -1.13 7.47 10.92
N MET A 130 -0.91 8.78 10.76
CA MET A 130 -1.69 9.58 9.82
C MET A 130 -1.56 9.06 8.38
N PHE A 131 -0.34 8.74 7.92
CA PHE A 131 -0.10 8.18 6.59
C PHE A 131 -0.74 6.80 6.40
N SER A 132 -0.75 5.95 7.44
CA SER A 132 -1.43 4.66 7.42
C SER A 132 -2.93 4.83 7.13
N LEU A 133 -3.60 5.73 7.86
CA LEU A 133 -5.01 6.04 7.62
C LEU A 133 -5.21 6.70 6.26
N PHE A 134 -4.35 7.66 5.91
CA PHE A 134 -4.46 8.42 4.66
C PHE A 134 -4.37 7.49 3.46
N TYR A 135 -3.29 6.71 3.33
CA TYR A 135 -3.09 5.76 2.24
C TYR A 135 -4.27 4.78 2.13
N SER A 136 -4.62 4.12 3.24
CA SER A 136 -5.70 3.12 3.23
C SER A 136 -7.05 3.72 2.88
N SER A 137 -7.32 4.96 3.31
CA SER A 137 -8.57 5.65 2.96
C SER A 137 -8.62 6.05 1.48
N ILE A 138 -7.52 6.48 0.87
CA ILE A 138 -7.48 6.78 -0.57
C ILE A 138 -7.74 5.50 -1.36
N HIS A 139 -7.04 4.42 -1.02
CA HIS A 139 -7.19 3.17 -1.74
C HIS A 139 -8.62 2.62 -1.61
N ASN A 140 -9.13 2.47 -0.39
CA ASN A 140 -10.39 1.76 -0.19
C ASN A 140 -11.64 2.64 -0.35
N ILE A 141 -11.56 3.94 -0.06
CA ILE A 141 -12.72 4.84 -0.21
C ILE A 141 -12.70 5.49 -1.58
N ASN A 142 -11.62 6.18 -1.92
CA ASN A 142 -11.60 7.00 -3.13
C ASN A 142 -11.51 6.11 -4.38
N TYR A 143 -10.62 5.12 -4.39
CA TYR A 143 -10.49 4.24 -5.55
C TYR A 143 -11.51 3.11 -5.55
N SER A 144 -11.62 2.31 -4.49
CA SER A 144 -12.46 1.11 -4.52
C SER A 144 -13.97 1.37 -4.39
N VAL A 145 -14.39 2.40 -3.64
CA VAL A 145 -15.83 2.69 -3.44
C VAL A 145 -16.33 3.81 -4.35
N LEU A 146 -15.57 4.89 -4.47
CA LEU A 146 -16.01 6.09 -5.19
C LEU A 146 -15.55 6.12 -6.66
N HIS A 147 -14.60 5.27 -7.06
CA HIS A 147 -14.07 5.21 -8.42
C HIS A 147 -13.70 6.60 -8.98
N VAL A 148 -13.03 7.42 -8.17
CA VAL A 148 -12.78 8.84 -8.47
C VAL A 148 -11.99 9.07 -9.77
N ASN A 149 -11.25 8.06 -10.24
CA ASN A 149 -10.60 8.03 -11.55
C ASN A 149 -10.26 6.58 -11.96
N LYS A 150 -9.72 6.43 -13.18
CA LYS A 150 -9.37 5.13 -13.78
C LYS A 150 -7.94 4.67 -13.54
N ILE A 151 -7.09 5.46 -12.88
CA ILE A 151 -5.65 5.18 -12.76
C ILE A 151 -5.44 3.91 -11.95
N HIS A 152 -6.10 3.82 -10.80
CA HIS A 152 -6.08 2.63 -9.97
C HIS A 152 -6.84 1.45 -10.61
N GLU A 153 -7.94 1.70 -11.31
CA GLU A 153 -8.64 0.63 -12.05
C GLU A 153 -7.79 0.03 -13.17
N ASN A 154 -6.91 0.83 -13.79
CA ASN A 154 -5.96 0.33 -14.78
C ASN A 154 -4.84 -0.46 -14.12
N HIS A 155 -4.39 -0.06 -12.92
CA HIS A 155 -3.49 -0.88 -12.12
C HIS A 155 -4.09 -2.26 -11.84
N HIS A 156 -5.39 -2.38 -11.52
CA HIS A 156 -6.04 -3.69 -11.34
C HIS A 156 -6.05 -4.56 -12.61
N LYS A 157 -5.93 -3.96 -13.81
CA LYS A 157 -5.87 -4.68 -15.10
C LYS A 157 -4.45 -5.06 -15.49
N ASP A 158 -3.47 -4.26 -15.11
CA ASP A 158 -2.05 -4.50 -15.34
C ASP A 158 -1.27 -4.09 -14.07
N TRP A 159 -0.85 -5.10 -13.33
CA TRP A 159 -0.20 -4.96 -12.03
C TRP A 159 1.22 -4.40 -12.10
N THR A 160 1.74 -4.13 -13.31
CA THR A 160 3.10 -3.62 -13.53
C THR A 160 3.18 -2.08 -13.58
N ILE A 161 2.03 -1.40 -13.54
CA ILE A 161 1.90 0.05 -13.71
C ILE A 161 1.11 0.70 -12.57
N ASN A 162 1.24 2.00 -12.38
CA ASN A 162 0.39 2.84 -11.51
C ASN A 162 0.29 2.33 -10.05
N TYR A 163 1.43 2.01 -9.41
CA TYR A 163 1.47 1.57 -8.01
C TYR A 163 1.07 2.68 -7.03
N GLY A 164 1.27 3.93 -7.39
CA GLY A 164 0.86 5.08 -6.59
C GLY A 164 1.73 5.34 -5.35
N PRO A 165 1.66 6.55 -4.77
CA PRO A 165 0.93 7.71 -5.28
C PRO A 165 1.48 8.20 -6.63
N ASP A 166 0.67 8.88 -7.46
CA ASP A 166 0.98 9.23 -8.86
C ASP A 166 2.37 9.87 -9.06
N ILE A 167 2.82 10.70 -8.11
CA ILE A 167 4.16 11.32 -8.17
C ILE A 167 5.28 10.27 -8.13
N CYS A 168 5.13 9.20 -7.35
CA CYS A 168 6.09 8.10 -7.31
C CYS A 168 6.09 7.33 -8.62
N ASP A 169 4.92 7.06 -9.21
CA ASP A 169 4.84 6.40 -10.52
C ASP A 169 5.55 7.19 -11.61
N VAL A 170 5.34 8.51 -11.61
CA VAL A 170 6.05 9.41 -12.52
C VAL A 170 7.54 9.32 -12.25
N LEU A 171 8.01 9.56 -11.02
CA LEU A 171 9.43 9.59 -10.63
C LEU A 171 10.19 8.29 -10.96
N TYR A 172 9.56 7.15 -10.77
CA TYR A 172 10.19 5.83 -10.88
C TYR A 172 9.95 5.11 -12.20
N GLY A 173 9.16 5.67 -13.11
CA GLY A 173 9.00 5.08 -14.44
C GLY A 173 7.84 4.08 -14.56
N THR A 174 6.93 4.00 -13.58
CA THR A 174 5.85 3.00 -13.54
C THR A 174 4.48 3.58 -13.92
N LYS A 175 4.42 4.85 -14.34
CA LYS A 175 3.18 5.47 -14.82
C LYS A 175 2.78 4.89 -16.18
N GLU A 176 1.54 4.44 -16.32
CA GLU A 176 0.99 3.90 -17.59
C GLU A 176 0.99 4.94 -18.71
N ASN A 177 0.40 6.11 -18.43
CA ASN A 177 0.23 7.18 -19.39
C ASN A 177 0.69 8.50 -18.79
N TYR A 178 1.83 9.00 -19.26
CA TYR A 178 2.44 10.26 -18.82
C TYR A 178 1.69 11.52 -19.32
N GLU A 179 0.75 11.37 -20.25
CA GLU A 179 -0.16 12.46 -20.64
C GLU A 179 -1.38 12.55 -19.71
N GLU A 180 -1.64 11.51 -18.91
CA GLU A 180 -2.76 11.42 -17.98
C GLU A 180 -2.28 11.34 -16.52
N LEU A 181 -1.66 12.43 -16.06
CA LEU A 181 -1.28 12.60 -14.66
C LEU A 181 -2.52 12.64 -13.76
N GLU A 182 -2.45 12.06 -12.57
CA GLU A 182 -3.57 12.09 -11.62
C GLU A 182 -3.83 13.52 -11.14
N ASN A 183 -5.10 13.89 -10.99
CA ASN A 183 -5.48 15.04 -10.17
C ASN A 183 -5.75 14.56 -8.74
N THR A 184 -4.80 14.81 -7.84
CA THR A 184 -4.87 14.36 -6.44
C THR A 184 -5.69 15.28 -5.54
N SER A 185 -6.50 16.19 -6.09
CA SER A 185 -7.38 17.07 -5.29
C SER A 185 -8.37 16.27 -4.44
N HIS A 186 -8.77 15.09 -4.91
CA HIS A 186 -9.64 14.19 -4.14
C HIS A 186 -8.95 13.60 -2.90
N TYR A 187 -7.62 13.72 -2.77
CA TYR A 187 -6.90 13.31 -1.56
C TYR A 187 -7.13 14.25 -0.37
N ILE A 188 -7.49 15.51 -0.64
CA ILE A 188 -7.53 16.59 0.36
C ILE A 188 -8.50 16.28 1.52
N PRO A 189 -9.74 15.82 1.28
CA PRO A 189 -10.65 15.48 2.37
C PRO A 189 -10.09 14.39 3.30
N ASN A 190 -9.54 13.32 2.75
CA ASN A 190 -8.92 12.23 3.50
C ASN A 190 -7.75 12.75 4.34
N LEU A 191 -6.86 13.52 3.72
CA LEU A 191 -5.71 14.11 4.38
C LEU A 191 -6.12 14.99 5.56
N LEU A 192 -7.13 15.86 5.39
CA LEU A 192 -7.64 16.71 6.47
C LEU A 192 -8.22 15.87 7.62
N ILE A 193 -9.07 14.89 7.33
CA ILE A 193 -9.70 14.04 8.35
C ILE A 193 -8.63 13.22 9.10
N CYS A 194 -7.73 12.55 8.38
CA CYS A 194 -6.66 11.75 8.99
C CYS A 194 -5.73 12.62 9.83
N THR A 195 -5.44 13.84 9.40
CA THR A 195 -4.66 14.82 10.19
C THR A 195 -5.36 15.19 11.48
N MET A 196 -6.66 15.47 11.44
CA MET A 196 -7.44 15.79 12.65
C MET A 196 -7.47 14.63 13.64
N ILE A 197 -7.66 13.40 13.15
CA ILE A 197 -7.63 12.19 13.98
C ILE A 197 -6.24 12.03 14.63
N ALA A 198 -5.18 12.07 13.84
CA ALA A 198 -3.81 11.93 14.35
C ALA A 198 -3.46 13.04 15.35
N LYS A 199 -3.87 14.29 15.09
CA LYS A 199 -3.65 15.42 15.99
C LYS A 199 -4.42 15.27 17.29
N PHE A 200 -5.66 14.80 17.22
CA PHE A 200 -6.47 14.50 18.40
C PHE A 200 -5.79 13.44 19.28
N LEU A 201 -5.32 12.34 18.69
CA LEU A 201 -4.59 11.30 19.41
C LEU A 201 -3.26 11.82 20.00
N GLN A 202 -2.50 12.61 19.23
CA GLN A 202 -1.28 13.26 19.70
C GLN A 202 -1.54 14.15 20.93
N TYR A 203 -2.66 14.87 20.95
CA TYR A 203 -3.04 15.72 22.06
C TYR A 203 -3.56 14.94 23.29
N LYS A 204 -4.30 13.86 23.06
CA LYS A 204 -5.00 13.12 24.13
C LYS A 204 -4.14 12.06 24.79
N ILE A 205 -3.42 11.23 24.02
CA ILE A 205 -2.69 10.07 24.55
C ILE A 205 -1.72 10.48 25.68
N PRO A 206 -0.89 11.53 25.56
CA PRO A 206 0.03 11.91 26.62
C PRO A 206 -0.64 12.36 27.93
N LYS A 207 -1.92 12.73 27.89
CA LYS A 207 -2.70 13.20 29.06
C LYS A 207 -3.44 12.07 29.79
N ILE A 208 -3.48 10.88 29.22
CA ILE A 208 -4.10 9.71 29.83
C ILE A 208 -3.18 9.20 30.96
N GLU A 209 -3.74 8.60 32.02
CA GLU A 209 -2.94 7.97 33.07
C GLU A 209 -2.02 6.88 32.49
N TYR A 210 -0.78 6.80 32.96
CA TYR A 210 0.22 5.87 32.46
C TYR A 210 -0.26 4.40 32.42
N ASN A 211 -0.93 3.92 33.48
CA ASN A 211 -1.46 2.56 33.54
C ASN A 211 -2.50 2.31 32.43
N LEU A 212 -3.38 3.29 32.18
CA LEU A 212 -4.36 3.20 31.12
C LEU A 212 -3.70 3.27 29.73
N GLN A 213 -2.64 4.07 29.54
CA GLN A 213 -1.86 4.06 28.30
C GLN A 213 -1.24 2.68 28.03
N GLN A 214 -0.68 2.03 29.05
CA GLN A 214 -0.11 0.68 28.93
C GLN A 214 -1.16 -0.38 28.60
N ASN A 215 -2.35 -0.28 29.19
CA ASN A 215 -3.48 -1.16 28.88
C ASN A 215 -3.97 -0.95 27.44
N LEU A 216 -4.16 0.30 27.01
CA LEU A 216 -4.53 0.63 25.63
C LEU A 216 -3.51 0.11 24.63
N TYR A 217 -2.22 0.31 24.93
CA TYR A 217 -1.14 -0.22 24.10
C TYR A 217 -1.19 -1.75 24.01
N SER A 218 -1.39 -2.44 25.14
CA SER A 218 -1.49 -3.90 25.16
C SER A 218 -2.67 -4.41 24.33
N ILE A 219 -3.81 -3.72 24.37
CA ILE A 219 -4.98 -4.03 23.53
C ILE A 219 -4.66 -3.81 22.06
N VAL A 220 -4.09 -2.65 21.69
CA VAL A 220 -3.72 -2.35 20.30
C VAL A 220 -2.69 -3.35 19.76
N LYS A 221 -1.70 -3.70 20.56
CA LYS A 221 -0.72 -4.75 20.24
C LYS A 221 -1.40 -6.11 20.04
N MET A 222 -2.35 -6.48 20.89
CA MET A 222 -3.09 -7.73 20.75
C MET A 222 -3.92 -7.74 19.45
N LEU A 223 -4.65 -6.66 19.16
CA LEU A 223 -5.42 -6.53 17.91
C LEU A 223 -4.53 -6.59 16.68
N TYR A 224 -3.37 -5.93 16.73
CA TYR A 224 -2.35 -6.03 15.69
C TYR A 224 -1.86 -7.46 15.47
N LEU A 225 -1.52 -8.17 16.55
CA LEU A 225 -1.07 -9.57 16.44
C LEU A 225 -2.18 -10.47 15.89
N LEU A 226 -3.42 -10.30 16.36
CA LEU A 226 -4.57 -11.04 15.84
C LEU A 226 -4.81 -10.77 14.36
N SER A 227 -4.67 -9.52 13.91
CA SER A 227 -4.79 -9.17 12.49
C SER A 227 -3.73 -9.89 11.64
N TYR A 228 -2.47 -9.87 12.09
CA TYR A 228 -1.38 -10.53 11.37
C TYR A 228 -1.55 -12.05 11.34
N VAL A 229 -1.93 -12.66 12.46
CA VAL A 229 -2.24 -14.10 12.50
C VAL A 229 -3.40 -14.42 11.56
N GLY A 230 -4.45 -13.61 11.53
CA GLY A 230 -5.56 -13.76 10.61
C GLY A 230 -5.14 -13.69 9.14
N LEU A 231 -4.33 -12.70 8.77
CA LEU A 231 -3.77 -12.55 7.43
C LEU A 231 -2.89 -13.75 7.04
N ILE A 232 -2.06 -14.25 7.96
CA ILE A 232 -1.22 -15.44 7.74
C ILE A 232 -2.10 -16.68 7.52
N ILE A 233 -3.09 -16.93 8.38
CA ILE A 233 -4.00 -18.08 8.24
C ILE A 233 -4.72 -18.02 6.90
N PHE A 234 -5.24 -16.84 6.53
CA PHE A 234 -5.91 -16.65 5.25
C PHE A 234 -5.00 -16.94 4.07
N ASN A 235 -3.78 -16.38 4.09
CA ASN A 235 -2.79 -16.62 3.05
C ASN A 235 -2.46 -18.11 2.91
N GLN A 236 -2.14 -18.79 4.01
CA GLN A 236 -1.85 -20.23 3.98
C GLN A 236 -3.04 -21.05 3.45
N THR A 237 -4.27 -20.65 3.78
CA THR A 237 -5.47 -21.31 3.27
C THR A 237 -5.58 -21.19 1.75
N LEU A 238 -5.31 -20.01 1.18
CA LEU A 238 -5.33 -19.82 -0.27
C LEU A 238 -4.22 -20.62 -0.96
N LEU A 239 -2.99 -20.57 -0.46
CA LEU A 239 -1.87 -21.33 -1.01
C LEU A 239 -2.14 -22.84 -1.02
N MET A 240 -2.68 -23.39 0.09
CA MET A 240 -3.05 -24.81 0.18
C MET A 240 -4.15 -25.18 -0.82
N ASN A 241 -5.12 -24.29 -1.05
CA ASN A 241 -6.19 -24.54 -2.02
C ASN A 241 -5.66 -24.55 -3.46
N ASP A 242 -4.75 -23.64 -3.78
CA ASP A 242 -4.11 -23.58 -5.10
C ASP A 242 -3.24 -24.82 -5.36
N GLU A 243 -2.41 -25.22 -4.39
CA GLU A 243 -1.62 -26.45 -4.48
C GLU A 243 -2.51 -27.69 -4.68
N LYS A 244 -3.62 -27.78 -3.96
CA LYS A 244 -4.59 -28.87 -4.12
C LYS A 244 -5.18 -28.90 -5.53
N LYS A 245 -5.56 -27.74 -6.07
CA LYS A 245 -6.07 -27.62 -7.45
C LYS A 245 -5.04 -28.05 -8.48
N HIS A 246 -3.78 -27.65 -8.32
CA HIS A 246 -2.69 -28.07 -9.21
C HIS A 246 -2.44 -29.58 -9.14
N LEU A 247 -2.48 -30.18 -7.94
CA LEU A 247 -2.34 -31.62 -7.76
C LEU A 247 -3.49 -32.38 -8.45
N ASP A 248 -4.73 -31.89 -8.34
CA ASP A 248 -5.88 -32.49 -8.99
C ASP A 248 -5.76 -32.43 -10.53
N ILE A 249 -5.30 -31.31 -11.10
CA ILE A 249 -5.04 -31.18 -12.54
C ILE A 249 -3.96 -32.18 -12.98
N PHE A 250 -2.84 -32.23 -12.27
CA PHE A 250 -1.74 -33.16 -12.57
C PHE A 250 -2.22 -34.62 -12.53
N ASN A 251 -2.96 -35.01 -11.49
CA ASN A 251 -3.50 -36.36 -11.36
C ASN A 251 -4.43 -36.72 -12.54
N ASN A 252 -5.27 -35.78 -12.99
CA ASN A 252 -6.14 -35.96 -14.15
C ASN A 252 -5.34 -36.13 -15.45
N GLU A 253 -4.27 -35.34 -15.64
CA GLU A 253 -3.38 -35.47 -16.80
C GLU A 253 -2.66 -36.82 -16.83
N VAL A 254 -2.11 -37.26 -15.69
CA VAL A 254 -1.48 -38.58 -15.56
C VAL A 254 -2.48 -39.69 -15.83
N ALA A 255 -3.69 -39.62 -15.28
CA ALA A 255 -4.74 -40.61 -15.53
C ALA A 255 -5.12 -40.70 -17.02
N ASN A 256 -5.23 -39.54 -17.69
CA ASN A 256 -5.52 -39.47 -19.12
C ASN A 256 -4.38 -40.06 -19.97
N LEU A 257 -3.12 -39.80 -19.62
CA LEU A 257 -1.95 -40.38 -20.29
C LEU A 257 -1.91 -41.90 -20.12
N LEU A 258 -2.14 -42.40 -18.90
CA LEU A 258 -2.18 -43.83 -18.62
C LEU A 258 -3.29 -44.54 -19.42
N ASN A 259 -4.47 -43.92 -19.56
CA ASN A 259 -5.55 -44.45 -20.38
C ASN A 259 -5.19 -44.50 -21.87
N LYS A 260 -4.51 -43.47 -22.41
CA LYS A 260 -4.02 -43.46 -23.79
C LYS A 260 -3.00 -44.56 -24.05
N ILE A 261 -2.06 -44.80 -23.13
CA ILE A 261 -1.06 -45.87 -23.23
C ILE A 261 -1.74 -47.24 -23.25
N LYS A 262 -2.71 -47.47 -22.35
CA LYS A 262 -3.48 -48.72 -22.32
C LYS A 262 -4.24 -48.99 -23.62
N LEU A 263 -4.86 -47.96 -24.21
CA LEU A 263 -5.53 -48.08 -25.49
C LEU A 263 -4.56 -48.39 -26.63
N ALA A 264 -3.38 -47.76 -26.65
CA ALA A 264 -2.36 -48.02 -27.66
C ALA A 264 -1.77 -49.44 -27.61
N GLN A 265 -1.82 -50.13 -26.45
CA GLN A 265 -1.39 -51.53 -26.31
C GLN A 265 -2.43 -52.54 -26.84
N LEU A 266 -3.66 -52.10 -27.13
CA LEU A 266 -4.74 -52.94 -27.64
C LEU A 266 -4.84 -52.94 -29.17
N PHE A 267 -4.01 -52.17 -29.86
CA PHE A 267 -3.90 -52.07 -31.33
C PHE A 267 -2.50 -52.48 -31.79
#